data_AF-A0A0F5VLS0-F1
#
_entry.id   AF-A0A0F5VLS0-F1
#
_cell.length_a   1.000
_cell.length_b   1.000
_cell.length_c   1.000
_cell.angle_alpha   90.00
_cell.angle_beta   90.00
_cell.angle_gamma   90.00
#
_symmetry.space_group_name_H-M   'P 1'
#
loop_
_entity.id
_entity.type
_entity.pdbx_description
1 polymer ?
#
loop_
_entity_poly.entity_id
_entity_poly.type
_entity_poly.pdbx_seq_one_letter_code
_entity_poly.pdbx_strand_id
1 'polypeptide(L)'
;VIFHRMYPVSVDRTIVECDWLYLPHVVESGKDVSRSVELFDRVNRQDFDACERTQPGMSSRMYAKGGVLVPSEHHIGEFHTWVNERLGTSLG
;
A
#
# COMPACT_ATOMS: atom_id res chain seq x y z
N VAL A 1 12.04 6.41 -9.85
CA VAL A 1 11.09 6.47 -8.71
C VAL A 1 9.92 5.56 -9.05
N ILE A 2 9.30 4.93 -8.06
CA ILE A 2 8.05 4.21 -8.26
C ILE A 2 6.99 4.99 -7.53
N PHE A 3 5.90 5.29 -8.23
CA PHE A 3 4.81 6.04 -7.69
C PHE A 3 3.57 5.16 -7.68
N HIS A 4 2.95 5.00 -6.51
CA HIS A 4 1.76 4.19 -6.32
C HIS A 4 0.56 5.10 -6.09
N ARG A 5 -0.50 4.91 -6.89
CA ARG A 5 -1.79 5.58 -6.72
C ARG A 5 -2.83 4.54 -6.34
N MET A 6 -3.47 4.72 -5.19
CA MET A 6 -4.46 3.78 -4.64
C MET A 6 -5.85 4.38 -4.75
N TYR A 7 -6.76 3.66 -5.40
CA TYR A 7 -8.15 4.06 -5.61
C TYR A 7 -9.09 3.07 -4.92
N PRO A 8 -9.89 3.50 -3.93
CA PRO A 8 -10.85 2.62 -3.28
C PRO A 8 -11.99 2.27 -4.24
N VAL A 9 -12.39 1.01 -4.27
CA VAL A 9 -13.49 0.52 -5.13
C VAL A 9 -14.64 -0.04 -4.30
N SER A 10 -14.33 -0.82 -3.26
CA SER A 10 -15.27 -1.29 -2.24
C SER A 10 -14.52 -1.40 -0.91
N VAL A 11 -15.23 -1.76 0.17
CA VAL A 11 -14.65 -1.90 1.52
C VAL A 11 -13.52 -2.93 1.61
N ASP A 12 -13.43 -3.82 0.63
CA ASP A 12 -12.50 -4.95 0.53
C ASP A 12 -11.72 -4.97 -0.79
N ARG A 13 -11.77 -3.89 -1.58
CA ARG A 13 -11.11 -3.82 -2.89
C ARG A 13 -10.53 -2.44 -3.17
N THR A 14 -9.26 -2.44 -3.55
CA THR A 14 -8.50 -1.25 -3.95
C THR A 14 -7.82 -1.51 -5.28
N ILE A 15 -7.87 -0.55 -6.21
CA ILE A 15 -7.02 -0.56 -7.41
C ILE A 15 -5.73 0.18 -7.08
N VAL A 16 -4.59 -0.45 -7.34
CA VAL A 16 -3.26 0.17 -7.17
C VAL A 16 -2.61 0.32 -8.54
N GLU A 17 -2.47 1.56 -9.01
CA GLU A 17 -1.72 1.89 -10.22
C GLU A 17 -0.25 2.17 -9.83
N CYS A 18 0.69 1.52 -10.51
CA CYS A 18 2.12 1.66 -10.26
C CYS A 18 2.82 2.27 -11.48
N ASP A 19 3.42 3.45 -11.31
CA ASP A 19 4.17 4.14 -12.36
C ASP A 19 5.68 4.04 -12.09
N TRP A 20 6.43 3.51 -13.06
CA TRP A 20 7.90 3.52 -13.03
C TRP A 20 8.43 4.76 -13.74
N LEU A 21 8.85 5.74 -12.96
CA LEU A 21 9.28 7.04 -13.44
C LEU A 21 10.81 7.09 -13.60
N TYR A 22 11.24 7.34 -14.84
CA TYR A 22 12.62 7.58 -15.26
C TYR A 22 12.79 9.00 -15.81
N LEU A 23 14.00 9.54 -15.75
CA LEU A 23 14.30 10.80 -16.43
C LEU A 23 14.17 10.62 -17.95
N PRO A 24 13.69 11.63 -18.71
CA PRO A 24 13.46 11.51 -20.15
C PRO A 24 14.65 10.94 -20.92
N HIS A 25 15.86 11.48 -20.66
CA HIS A 25 17.08 11.05 -21.34
C HIS A 25 17.41 9.55 -21.14
N VAL A 26 16.96 8.93 -20.04
CA VAL A 26 17.17 7.49 -19.81
C VAL A 26 16.34 6.68 -20.80
N VAL A 27 15.08 7.07 -20.98
CA VAL A 27 14.16 6.40 -21.91
C VAL A 27 14.59 6.68 -23.36
N GLU A 28 14.88 7.94 -23.67
CA GLU A 28 15.32 8.38 -25.00
C GLU A 28 16.64 7.73 -25.42
N SER A 29 17.54 7.42 -24.49
CA SER A 29 18.79 6.71 -24.78
C SER A 29 18.59 5.25 -25.21
N GLY A 30 17.37 4.71 -25.09
CA GLY A 30 17.08 3.29 -25.37
C GLY A 30 17.66 2.33 -24.34
N LYS A 31 18.04 2.82 -23.15
CA LYS A 31 18.55 1.97 -22.07
C LYS A 31 17.46 0.98 -21.65
N ASP A 32 17.83 -0.30 -21.61
CA ASP A 32 16.93 -1.34 -21.12
C ASP A 32 16.69 -1.19 -19.61
N VAL A 33 15.45 -0.88 -19.25
CA VAL A 33 14.98 -0.73 -17.87
C VAL A 33 14.11 -1.91 -17.41
N SER A 34 13.89 -2.91 -18.26
CA SER A 34 12.97 -4.03 -18.02
C SER A 34 13.26 -4.77 -16.72
N ARG A 35 14.53 -5.05 -16.43
CA ARG A 35 14.94 -5.73 -15.19
C ARG A 35 14.57 -4.96 -13.93
N SER A 36 14.68 -3.64 -13.98
CA SER A 36 14.27 -2.79 -12.85
C SER A 36 12.76 -2.82 -12.68
N VAL A 37 12.00 -2.71 -13.76
CA VAL A 37 10.53 -2.78 -13.71
C VAL A 37 10.08 -4.14 -13.18
N GLU A 38 10.65 -5.23 -13.69
CA GLU A 38 10.32 -6.60 -13.29
C GLU A 38 10.57 -6.86 -11.81
N LEU A 39 11.72 -6.41 -11.27
CA LEU A 39 12.03 -6.58 -9.85
C LEU A 39 10.92 -5.98 -8.97
N PHE A 40 10.50 -4.77 -9.28
CA PHE A 40 9.52 -4.08 -8.47
C PHE A 40 8.08 -4.53 -8.73
N ASP A 41 7.75 -4.98 -9.95
CA ASP A 41 6.48 -5.65 -10.20
C ASP A 41 6.32 -6.90 -9.33
N ARG A 42 7.39 -7.72 -9.23
CA ARG A 42 7.40 -8.90 -8.36
C ARG A 42 7.20 -8.54 -6.89
N VAL A 43 7.89 -7.51 -6.39
CA VAL A 43 7.74 -7.04 -5.00
C VAL A 43 6.32 -6.53 -4.75
N ASN A 44 5.78 -5.67 -5.63
CA ASN A 44 4.41 -5.16 -5.51
C ASN A 44 3.38 -6.30 -5.46
N ARG A 45 3.54 -7.31 -6.31
CA ARG A 45 2.65 -8.48 -6.32
C ARG A 45 2.69 -9.28 -5.02
N GLN A 46 3.87 -9.38 -4.39
CA GLN A 46 4.00 -10.03 -3.09
C GLN A 46 3.30 -9.24 -1.99
N ASP A 47 3.42 -7.90 -2.00
CA ASP A 47 2.70 -7.04 -1.07
C ASP A 47 1.18 -7.14 -1.27
N PHE A 48 0.72 -7.19 -2.52
CA PHE A 48 -0.70 -7.34 -2.83
C PHE A 48 -1.25 -8.68 -2.35
N ASP A 49 -0.54 -9.79 -2.57
CA ASP A 49 -0.93 -11.11 -2.02
C ASP A 49 -0.99 -11.09 -0.49
N ALA A 50 -0.03 -10.42 0.16
CA ALA A 50 -0.02 -10.28 1.62
C ALA A 50 -1.24 -9.48 2.12
N CYS A 51 -1.61 -8.38 1.44
CA CYS A 51 -2.82 -7.61 1.75
C CYS A 51 -4.08 -8.46 1.58
N GLU A 52 -4.22 -9.16 0.45
CA GLU A 52 -5.37 -10.03 0.16
C GLU A 52 -5.52 -11.15 1.19
N ARG A 53 -4.40 -11.76 1.61
CA ARG A 53 -4.40 -12.80 2.65
C ARG A 53 -4.69 -12.26 4.05
N THR A 54 -4.38 -11.00 4.31
CA THR A 54 -4.65 -10.34 5.59
C THR A 54 -6.13 -9.94 5.73
N GLN A 55 -6.77 -9.52 4.63
CA GLN A 55 -8.13 -8.98 4.62
C GLN A 55 -9.20 -9.87 5.30
N PRO A 56 -9.23 -11.20 5.12
CA PRO A 56 -10.19 -12.06 5.84
C PRO A 56 -10.03 -11.99 7.36
N GLY A 57 -8.79 -11.89 7.87
CA GLY A 57 -8.51 -11.76 9.29
C GLY A 57 -9.01 -10.43 9.86
N MET A 58 -8.86 -9.34 9.10
CA MET A 58 -9.34 -8.01 9.47
C MET A 58 -10.87 -7.94 9.60
N SER A 59 -11.58 -8.79 8.84
CA SER A 59 -13.05 -8.88 8.89
C SER A 59 -13.58 -9.79 10.03
N SER A 60 -12.69 -10.38 10.83
CA SER A 60 -13.08 -11.32 11.89
C SER A 60 -13.61 -10.61 13.14
N ARG A 61 -14.52 -11.26 13.86
CA ARG A 61 -15.05 -10.74 15.14
C ARG A 61 -13.96 -10.52 16.19
N MET A 62 -12.92 -11.33 16.18
CA MET A 62 -11.80 -11.20 17.13
C MET A 62 -10.99 -9.94 16.87
N TYR A 63 -10.93 -9.48 15.62
CA TYR A 63 -10.24 -8.26 15.22
C TYR A 63 -11.13 -7.00 15.26
N ALA A 64 -12.39 -7.11 15.66
CA ALA A 64 -13.35 -6.00 15.62
C ALA A 64 -12.93 -4.78 16.48
N LYS A 65 -12.03 -4.97 17.45
CA LYS A 65 -11.46 -3.90 18.28
C LYS A 65 -10.04 -3.49 17.86
N GLY A 66 -9.58 -3.95 16.69
CA GLY A 66 -8.22 -3.77 16.18
C GLY A 66 -7.20 -4.75 16.76
N GLY A 67 -5.99 -4.72 16.19
CA GLY A 67 -4.82 -5.48 16.65
C GLY A 67 -3.87 -4.65 17.49
N VAL A 68 -2.81 -5.30 17.99
CA VAL A 68 -1.70 -4.64 18.69
C VAL A 68 -0.57 -4.40 17.70
N LEU A 69 -0.12 -3.16 17.60
CA LEU A 69 1.06 -2.79 16.82
C LEU A 69 2.32 -2.92 17.66
N VAL A 70 3.41 -3.41 17.05
CA VAL A 70 4.73 -3.44 17.70
C VAL A 70 5.47 -2.10 17.50
N PRO A 71 6.51 -1.77 18.28
CA PRO A 71 7.17 -0.46 18.19
C PRO A 71 7.72 -0.09 16.81
N SER A 72 8.12 -1.08 16.00
CA SER A 72 8.58 -0.85 14.62
C SER A 72 7.48 -0.39 13.67
N GLU A 73 6.21 -0.54 14.04
CA GLU A 73 5.03 -0.19 13.24
C GLU A 73 4.47 1.20 13.58
N HIS A 74 5.26 2.07 14.21
CA HIS A 74 4.84 3.42 14.59
C HIS A 74 4.21 4.22 13.44
N HIS A 75 4.73 4.08 12.22
CA HIS A 75 4.18 4.72 11.02
C HIS A 75 2.76 4.24 10.65
N ILE A 76 2.41 2.97 10.94
CA ILE A 76 1.04 2.46 10.79
C ILE A 76 0.13 3.11 11.83
N GLY A 77 0.61 3.24 13.07
CA GLY A 77 -0.10 3.94 14.13
C GLY A 77 -0.39 5.41 13.78
N GLU A 78 0.60 6.13 13.25
CA GLU A 78 0.45 7.50 12.76
C GLU A 78 -0.58 7.60 11.62
N PHE A 79 -0.56 6.66 10.68
CA PHE A 79 -1.56 6.59 9.61
C PHE A 79 -2.97 6.37 10.15
N HIS A 80 -3.17 5.45 11.11
CA HIS A 80 -4.47 5.24 11.76
C HIS A 80 -4.98 6.51 12.43
N THR A 81 -4.13 7.22 13.17
CA THR A 81 -4.47 8.50 13.80
C THR A 81 -4.93 9.50 12.76
N TRP A 82 -4.14 9.71 11.70
CA TRP A 82 -4.46 10.63 10.62
C TRP A 82 -5.80 10.32 9.93
N VAL A 83 -6.07 9.05 9.63
CA VAL A 83 -7.36 8.63 9.03
C VAL A 83 -8.52 8.92 9.98
N ASN A 84 -8.40 8.58 11.26
CA ASN A 84 -9.47 8.80 12.23
C ASN A 84 -9.76 10.29 12.46
N GLU A 85 -8.73 11.12 12.50
CA GLU A 85 -8.91 12.59 12.55
C GLU A 85 -9.66 13.11 11.32
N ARG A 86 -9.32 12.62 10.13
CA ARG A 86 -10.01 12.99 8.88
C ARG A 86 -11.47 12.55 8.84
N LEU A 87 -11.79 11.44 9.50
CA LEU A 87 -13.16 10.92 9.61
C LEU A 87 -13.94 11.52 10.78
N GLY A 88 -13.30 12.31 11.66
CA GLY A 88 -13.93 12.82 12.88
C GLY A 88 -14.22 11.73 13.92
N THR A 89 -13.51 10.61 13.85
CA THR A 89 -13.69 9.44 14.72
C THR A 89 -12.59 9.30 15.78
N SER A 90 -11.69 10.29 15.90
CA SER A 90 -10.77 10.35 17.03
C SER A 90 -11.59 10.43 18.32
N LEU A 91 -11.44 9.43 19.19
CA LEU A 91 -11.96 9.51 20.55
C LEU A 91 -11.33 10.76 21.20
N GLY A 92 -12.18 11.72 21.55
CA GLY A 92 -11.78 12.84 22.41
C GLY A 92 -11.36 12.38 23.80
#